data_AF-A0AAE0KLE0-F1
#
_entry.id   AF-A0AAE0KLE0-F1
#
_cell.length_a   1.000
_cell.length_b   1.000
_cell.length_c   1.000
_cell.angle_alpha   90.00
_cell.angle_beta   90.00
_cell.angle_gamma   90.00
#
_symmetry.space_group_name_H-M   'P 1'
#
loop_
_entity.id
_entity.type
_entity.pdbx_description
1 polymer ?
#
loop_
_entity_poly.entity_id
_entity_poly.type
_entity_poly.pdbx_seq_one_letter_code
_entity_poly.pdbx_strand_id
1 'polypeptide(L)'
;MGLEAAEPPRPILLLVSHARTNPLSPAPDLKYDIRPISNPPKPIRDKYTGVDKRLRGHMLSHGDFLSLLDHAETEIKELMQKMSVSEPGELISATQTWTSPSSHVGMPPELLDSGYARNGNSDEIDDIEEDDDGNRQTLRVSMFCVRGRHRSVAFAEELALRSWPSSWEIRVHHRDLGRPKKETGSRNTDHRGSRLGRGFLADEVE
;
A
#
# COMPACT_ATOMS: atom_id res chain seq x y z
N MET A 1 0.42 29.96 41.68
CA MET A 1 0.62 28.69 40.93
C MET A 1 -0.10 28.87 39.62
N GLY A 2 0.63 29.17 38.54
CA GLY A 2 0.04 29.32 37.22
C GLY A 2 -0.34 27.93 36.71
N LEU A 3 -1.61 27.76 36.37
CA LEU A 3 -2.06 26.60 35.61
C LEU A 3 -1.49 26.79 34.20
N GLU A 4 -0.40 26.11 33.90
CA GLU A 4 0.14 25.98 32.55
C GLU A 4 -0.95 25.26 31.74
N ALA A 5 -1.72 26.01 30.95
CA ALA A 5 -2.72 25.44 30.08
C ALA A 5 -1.99 24.57 29.05
N ALA A 6 -2.21 23.25 29.10
CA ALA A 6 -1.68 22.33 28.12
C ALA A 6 -2.14 22.78 26.72
N GLU A 7 -1.20 22.88 25.77
CA GLU A 7 -1.54 23.22 24.39
C GLU A 7 -2.59 22.22 23.87
N PRO A 8 -3.61 22.68 23.12
CA PRO A 8 -4.61 21.79 22.57
C PRO A 8 -3.95 20.73 21.67
N PRO A 9 -4.44 19.48 21.70
CA PRO A 9 -3.83 18.41 20.93
C PRO A 9 -3.94 18.71 19.43
N ARG A 10 -2.83 18.56 18.72
CA ARG A 10 -2.76 18.86 17.28
C ARG A 10 -3.65 17.90 16.48
N PRO A 11 -4.34 18.32 15.41
CA PRO A 11 -4.96 17.36 14.48
C PRO A 11 -3.90 16.46 13.83
N ILE A 12 -4.32 15.28 13.37
CA ILE A 12 -3.45 14.24 12.79
C ILE A 12 -3.72 14.08 11.29
N LEU A 13 -2.68 14.10 10.47
CA LEU A 13 -2.70 13.57 9.10
C LEU A 13 -2.19 12.12 9.15
N LEU A 14 -3.08 11.16 8.95
CA LEU A 14 -2.75 9.74 8.96
C LEU A 14 -2.62 9.21 7.52
N LEU A 15 -1.40 8.90 7.10
CA LEU A 15 -1.09 8.33 5.79
C LEU A 15 -1.00 6.81 5.88
N VAL A 16 -1.95 6.11 5.27
CA VAL A 16 -2.05 4.65 5.34
C VAL A 16 -1.72 4.02 3.99
N SER A 17 -0.61 3.27 3.95
CA SER A 17 -0.26 2.47 2.78
C SER A 17 -0.73 1.03 2.92
N HIS A 18 -1.35 0.50 1.85
CA HIS A 18 -1.89 -0.84 1.89
C HIS A 18 -2.02 -1.53 0.50
N ALA A 19 -2.37 -2.81 0.50
CA ALA A 19 -2.74 -3.59 -0.67
C ALA A 19 -4.19 -3.30 -1.09
N ARG A 20 -4.54 -3.57 -2.34
CA ARG A 20 -5.92 -3.40 -2.85
C ARG A 20 -6.96 -4.27 -2.14
N THR A 21 -6.53 -5.28 -1.40
CA THR A 21 -7.39 -6.22 -0.67
C THR A 21 -7.80 -5.62 0.66
N ASN A 22 -8.98 -6.01 1.16
CA ASN A 22 -9.57 -5.63 2.44
C ASN A 22 -9.79 -4.12 2.61
N PRO A 23 -11.04 -3.68 2.86
CA PRO A 23 -11.29 -2.27 3.18
C PRO A 23 -10.60 -1.90 4.49
N LEU A 24 -10.24 -0.62 4.63
CA LEU A 24 -9.75 -0.07 5.88
C LEU A 24 -10.94 0.25 6.78
N SER A 25 -10.80 -0.05 8.07
CA SER A 25 -11.68 0.42 9.14
C SER A 25 -10.83 1.24 10.11
N PRO A 26 -11.19 2.51 10.39
CA PRO A 26 -12.26 3.29 9.76
C PRO A 26 -11.98 3.62 8.27
N ALA A 27 -13.03 4.03 7.54
CA ALA A 27 -12.90 4.43 6.15
C ALA A 27 -12.00 5.67 6.01
N PRO A 28 -11.19 5.76 4.94
CA PRO A 28 -10.37 6.93 4.70
C PRO A 28 -11.17 8.07 4.08
N ASP A 29 -10.78 9.31 4.40
CA ASP A 29 -11.33 10.53 3.80
C ASP A 29 -10.90 10.66 2.33
N LEU A 30 -9.64 10.31 2.04
CA LEU A 30 -9.06 10.31 0.71
C LEU A 30 -8.49 8.94 0.32
N LYS A 31 -8.64 8.57 -0.95
CA LYS A 31 -8.15 7.29 -1.47
C LYS A 31 -7.45 7.42 -2.82
N TYR A 32 -6.19 6.99 -2.86
CA TYR A 32 -5.35 7.00 -4.06
C TYR A 32 -5.02 5.59 -4.55
N ASP A 33 -5.36 5.31 -5.81
CA ASP A 33 -4.92 4.12 -6.52
C ASP A 33 -3.55 4.36 -7.19
N ILE A 34 -2.50 3.75 -6.63
CA ILE A 34 -1.11 3.92 -7.09
C ILE A 34 -0.75 2.84 -8.15
N ARG A 35 -1.70 1.98 -8.56
CA ARG A 35 -1.45 0.94 -9.57
C ARG A 35 -1.20 1.46 -10.99
N PRO A 36 -1.76 2.60 -11.44
CA PRO A 36 -1.47 3.14 -12.76
C PRO A 36 -0.04 3.67 -12.91
N ILE A 37 0.64 4.00 -11.80
CA ILE A 37 1.99 4.55 -11.83
C ILE A 37 3.02 3.49 -12.24
N SER A 38 4.03 3.95 -12.96
CA SER A 38 5.27 3.27 -13.32
C SER A 38 5.75 2.33 -12.22
N ASN A 39 5.97 1.08 -12.61
CA ASN A 39 6.27 0.00 -11.68
C ASN A 39 7.79 -0.16 -11.55
N PRO A 40 8.34 -0.18 -10.32
CA PRO A 40 9.78 -0.39 -10.15
C PRO A 40 10.20 -1.75 -10.73
N PRO A 41 11.42 -1.85 -11.30
CA PRO A 41 11.89 -3.06 -11.95
C PRO A 41 12.01 -4.20 -10.95
N LYS A 42 11.80 -5.44 -11.42
CA LYS A 42 11.77 -6.65 -10.60
C LYS A 42 12.97 -6.78 -9.64
N PRO A 43 14.24 -6.57 -10.06
CA PRO A 43 15.38 -6.68 -9.15
C PRO A 43 15.34 -5.70 -7.97
N ILE A 44 14.74 -4.52 -8.14
CA ILE A 44 14.56 -3.55 -7.05
C ILE A 44 13.44 -4.04 -6.12
N ARG A 45 12.31 -4.48 -6.66
CA ARG A 45 11.16 -4.96 -5.87
C ARG A 45 11.46 -6.20 -5.03
N ASP A 46 12.32 -7.08 -5.54
CA ASP A 46 12.66 -8.31 -4.84
C ASP A 46 13.57 -8.05 -3.63
N LYS A 47 14.33 -6.94 -3.64
CA LYS A 47 15.30 -6.59 -2.60
C LYS A 47 14.83 -5.50 -1.64
N TYR A 48 13.98 -4.60 -2.12
CA TYR A 48 13.59 -3.38 -1.41
C TYR A 48 12.07 -3.25 -1.31
N THR A 49 11.64 -2.57 -0.26
CA THR A 49 10.27 -2.11 -0.02
C THR A 49 10.16 -0.61 -0.27
N GLY A 50 8.95 -0.06 -0.19
CA GLY A 50 8.75 1.37 -0.37
C GLY A 50 9.40 2.26 0.68
N VAL A 51 9.83 1.72 1.83
CA VAL A 51 10.54 2.49 2.87
C VAL A 51 11.97 2.79 2.43
N ASP A 52 12.57 1.88 1.67
CA ASP A 52 13.95 1.94 1.23
C ASP A 52 14.19 3.12 0.27
N LYS A 53 15.15 3.98 0.62
CA LYS A 53 15.55 5.15 -0.20
C LYS A 53 15.85 4.79 -1.66
N ARG A 54 16.43 3.61 -1.91
CA ARG A 54 16.76 3.17 -3.28
C ARG A 54 15.53 2.92 -4.14
N LEU A 55 14.46 2.36 -3.56
CA LEU A 55 13.21 2.17 -4.29
C LEU A 55 12.51 3.53 -4.46
N ARG A 56 12.46 4.36 -3.41
CA ARG A 56 11.87 5.71 -3.49
C ARG A 56 12.56 6.59 -4.53
N GLY A 57 13.90 6.61 -4.55
CA GLY A 57 14.67 7.32 -5.57
C GLY A 57 14.37 6.87 -7.00
N HIS A 58 14.07 5.58 -7.21
CA HIS A 58 13.61 5.11 -8.51
C HIS A 58 12.19 5.61 -8.83
N MET A 59 11.27 5.60 -7.88
CA MET A 59 9.92 6.15 -8.09
C MET A 59 9.95 7.63 -8.44
N LEU A 60 10.77 8.41 -7.72
CA LEU A 60 10.98 9.85 -7.97
C LEU A 60 11.60 10.16 -9.33
N SER A 61 12.18 9.17 -10.02
CA SER A 61 12.68 9.36 -11.39
C SER A 61 11.58 9.33 -12.46
N HIS A 62 10.35 8.97 -12.09
CA HIS A 62 9.20 8.91 -13.01
C HIS A 62 8.24 10.09 -12.80
N GLY A 63 7.90 10.76 -13.90
CA GLY A 63 7.05 11.96 -13.85
C GLY A 63 5.61 11.69 -13.38
N ASP A 64 5.05 10.52 -13.69
CA ASP A 64 3.71 10.12 -13.25
C ASP A 64 3.60 10.01 -11.72
N PHE A 65 4.65 9.52 -11.06
CA PHE A 65 4.74 9.45 -9.60
C PHE A 65 4.83 10.85 -8.97
N LEU A 66 5.65 11.74 -9.55
CA LEU A 66 5.78 13.12 -9.07
C LEU A 66 4.48 13.90 -9.24
N SER A 67 3.85 13.82 -10.41
CA SER A 67 2.57 14.49 -10.68
C SER A 67 1.47 14.03 -9.71
N LEU A 68 1.42 12.74 -9.36
CA LEU A 68 0.46 12.28 -8.37
C LEU A 68 0.80 12.76 -6.95
N LEU A 69 2.08 12.83 -6.58
CA LEU A 69 2.48 13.37 -5.27
C LEU A 69 2.05 14.84 -5.14
N ASP A 70 2.31 15.66 -6.16
CA ASP A 70 1.98 17.08 -6.15
C ASP A 70 0.46 17.30 -6.12
N HIS A 71 -0.28 16.48 -6.86
CA HIS A 71 -1.75 16.50 -6.83
C HIS A 71 -2.30 16.14 -5.44
N ALA A 72 -1.83 15.03 -4.87
CA ALA A 72 -2.25 14.60 -3.54
C ALA A 72 -1.88 15.62 -2.45
N GLU A 73 -0.68 16.21 -2.52
CA GLU A 73 -0.27 17.26 -1.59
C GLU A 73 -1.24 18.46 -1.61
N THR A 74 -1.63 18.90 -2.80
CA THR A 74 -2.56 20.02 -2.98
C THR A 74 -3.93 19.70 -2.37
N GLU A 75 -4.50 18.55 -2.72
CA GLU A 75 -5.82 18.12 -2.25
C GLU A 75 -5.87 17.93 -0.74
N ILE A 76 -4.83 17.32 -0.16
CA ILE A 76 -4.73 17.13 1.30
C ILE A 76 -4.64 18.48 2.00
N LYS A 77 -3.83 19.43 1.50
CA LYS A 77 -3.73 20.77 2.08
C LYS A 77 -5.06 21.52 2.06
N GLU A 78 -5.83 21.40 0.98
CA GLU A 78 -7.16 21.99 0.89
C GLU A 78 -8.13 21.40 1.94
N LEU A 79 -8.10 20.08 2.14
CA LEU A 79 -8.90 19.43 3.19
C LEU A 79 -8.44 19.83 4.60
N MET A 80 -7.14 19.91 4.85
CA MET A 80 -6.60 20.37 6.14
C MET A 80 -7.07 21.80 6.47
N GLN A 81 -7.11 22.68 5.46
CA GLN A 81 -7.63 24.05 5.64
C GLN A 81 -9.12 24.05 5.98
N LYS A 82 -9.93 23.30 5.24
CA LYS A 82 -11.38 23.16 5.53
C LYS A 82 -11.61 22.64 6.95
N MET A 83 -10.85 21.62 7.35
CA MET A 83 -10.89 21.04 8.70
C MET A 83 -10.47 22.01 9.80
N SER A 84 -9.55 22.94 9.53
CA SER A 84 -9.12 23.96 10.50
C SER A 84 -10.08 25.14 10.66
N VAL A 85 -10.99 25.35 9.71
CA VAL A 85 -11.95 26.47 9.69
C VAL A 85 -13.34 26.04 10.17
N SER A 86 -13.70 24.77 10.01
CA SER A 86 -14.96 24.22 10.51
C SER A 86 -14.88 23.89 12.00
N GLU A 87 -15.89 24.31 12.77
CA GLU A 87 -16.08 23.94 14.17
C GLU A 87 -16.13 22.40 14.34
N PRO A 88 -15.70 21.86 15.51
CA PRO A 88 -15.67 20.42 15.77
C PRO A 88 -17.10 19.85 15.84
N GLY A 89 -17.67 19.50 14.69
CA GLY A 89 -19.03 18.94 14.62
C GLY A 89 -19.56 18.62 13.22
N GLU A 90 -18.93 19.12 12.15
CA GLU A 90 -19.41 18.86 10.78
C GLU A 90 -18.55 17.77 10.10
N LEU A 91 -19.06 16.53 10.17
CA LEU A 91 -18.44 15.33 9.61
C LEU A 91 -18.42 15.41 8.08
N ILE A 92 -17.26 15.69 7.49
CA ILE A 92 -17.10 15.76 6.03
C ILE A 92 -17.10 14.33 5.46
N SER A 93 -18.29 13.77 5.25
CA SER A 93 -18.47 12.42 4.72
C SER A 93 -18.48 12.43 3.19
N ALA A 94 -17.31 12.44 2.57
CA ALA A 94 -17.18 12.11 1.15
C ALA A 94 -15.83 11.43 0.88
N THR A 95 -15.84 10.10 0.80
CA THR A 95 -14.71 9.32 0.30
C THR A 95 -14.45 9.69 -1.16
N GLN A 96 -13.45 10.53 -1.40
CA GLN A 96 -13.03 10.86 -2.76
C GLN A 96 -12.03 9.81 -3.23
N THR A 97 -12.38 9.11 -4.32
CA THR A 97 -11.49 8.16 -4.97
C THR A 97 -10.90 8.82 -6.20
N TRP A 98 -9.59 9.04 -6.19
CA TRP A 98 -8.89 9.55 -7.37
C TRP A 98 -8.57 8.41 -8.34
N THR A 99 -8.93 8.60 -9.61
CA THR A 99 -8.51 7.76 -10.73
C THR A 99 -7.78 8.61 -11.77
N SER A 100 -6.56 8.24 -12.12
CA SER A 100 -5.70 8.98 -13.05
C SER A 100 -6.37 9.23 -14.41
N PRO A 101 -6.38 10.48 -14.92
CA PRO A 101 -6.99 10.80 -16.22
C PRO A 101 -6.11 10.53 -17.46
N SER A 102 -4.99 9.79 -17.38
CA SER A 102 -4.20 9.51 -18.60
C SER A 102 -3.38 8.22 -18.58
N SER A 103 -3.77 7.23 -19.40
CA SER A 103 -2.97 6.79 -20.56
C SER A 103 -3.67 5.67 -21.38
N HIS A 104 -4.01 6.05 -22.62
CA HIS A 104 -3.92 5.32 -23.89
C HIS A 104 -4.67 4.00 -24.19
N VAL A 105 -5.52 4.12 -25.24
CA VAL A 105 -5.73 3.22 -26.40
C VAL A 105 -6.36 1.85 -26.12
N GLY A 106 -7.45 1.60 -26.85
CA GLY A 106 -8.23 0.37 -26.81
C GLY A 106 -7.39 -0.90 -26.88
N MET A 107 -7.43 -1.67 -25.81
CA MET A 107 -7.27 -3.11 -25.84
C MET A 107 -8.64 -3.73 -25.54
N PRO A 108 -9.14 -4.67 -26.36
CA PRO A 108 -10.38 -5.37 -26.06
C PRO A 108 -10.24 -6.20 -24.78
N PRO A 109 -11.30 -6.33 -23.98
CA PRO A 109 -11.28 -7.01 -22.69
C PRO A 109 -11.48 -8.52 -22.87
N GLU A 110 -10.55 -9.22 -23.52
CA GLU A 110 -10.50 -10.68 -23.44
C GLU A 110 -9.04 -11.14 -23.32
N LEU A 111 -8.80 -12.08 -22.40
CA LEU A 111 -7.51 -12.71 -22.04
C LEU A 111 -6.73 -12.12 -20.85
N LEU A 112 -7.42 -11.87 -19.74
CA LEU A 112 -6.83 -12.06 -18.40
C LEU A 112 -7.58 -13.17 -17.65
N ASP A 113 -7.70 -14.35 -18.29
CA ASP A 113 -7.96 -15.60 -17.59
C ASP A 113 -6.68 -16.45 -17.65
N SER A 114 -5.92 -16.44 -16.57
CA SER A 114 -5.13 -17.60 -16.16
C SER A 114 -4.75 -17.47 -14.68
N GLY A 115 -5.61 -18.03 -13.84
CA GLY A 115 -5.14 -18.99 -12.84
C GLY A 115 -4.44 -18.48 -11.59
N TYR A 116 -4.88 -17.37 -10.98
CA TYR A 116 -4.68 -17.23 -9.52
C TYR A 116 -5.90 -17.82 -8.82
N ALA A 117 -5.74 -19.07 -8.39
CA ALA A 117 -6.68 -19.75 -7.52
C ALA A 117 -7.06 -18.84 -6.35
N ARG A 118 -8.33 -18.43 -6.36
CA ARG A 118 -9.03 -17.74 -5.29
C ARG A 118 -9.09 -18.69 -4.10
N ASN A 119 -8.07 -18.67 -3.26
CA ASN A 119 -8.21 -19.19 -1.91
C ASN A 119 -8.92 -18.09 -1.11
N GLY A 120 -10.23 -18.29 -0.93
CA GLY A 120 -11.02 -17.48 -0.01
C GLY A 120 -10.40 -17.56 1.38
N ASN A 121 -10.09 -16.40 1.93
CA ASN A 121 -10.15 -16.19 3.36
C ASN A 121 -11.09 -15.01 3.55
N SER A 122 -11.98 -15.18 4.52
CA SER A 122 -13.00 -14.28 5.06
C SER A 122 -12.71 -12.78 4.91
N ASP A 123 -13.78 -12.01 4.77
CA ASP A 123 -13.83 -10.54 4.86
C ASP A 123 -13.29 -10.04 6.22
N GLU A 124 -11.98 -10.21 6.44
CA GLU A 124 -11.25 -9.64 7.55
C GLU A 124 -11.12 -8.15 7.25
N ILE A 125 -11.99 -7.38 7.89
CA ILE A 125 -11.79 -5.95 8.06
C ILE A 125 -10.51 -5.83 8.89
N ASP A 126 -9.44 -5.32 8.25
CA ASP A 126 -8.22 -4.99 8.97
C ASP A 126 -8.49 -3.66 9.69
N ASP A 127 -8.85 -3.74 10.97
CA ASP A 127 -8.94 -2.59 11.85
C ASP A 127 -7.56 -1.95 11.94
N ILE A 128 -7.45 -0.72 11.46
CA ILE A 128 -6.36 0.16 11.88
C ILE A 128 -6.69 0.41 13.35
N GLU A 129 -5.92 -0.17 14.26
CA GLU A 129 -6.07 0.09 15.70
C GLU A 129 -6.28 1.59 15.87
N GLU A 130 -7.47 1.97 16.36
CA GLU A 130 -7.73 3.34 16.74
C GLU A 130 -6.77 3.59 17.90
N ASP A 131 -5.61 4.19 17.60
CA ASP A 131 -4.75 4.78 18.62
C ASP A 131 -5.67 5.59 19.54
N ASP A 132 -5.42 5.52 20.86
CA ASP A 132 -6.13 6.19 21.97
C ASP A 132 -6.17 7.74 21.86
N ASP A 133 -6.01 8.29 20.65
CA ASP A 133 -6.23 9.67 20.25
C ASP A 133 -7.72 9.95 19.95
N GLY A 134 -8.68 9.21 20.56
CA GLY A 134 -10.13 9.20 20.25
C GLY A 134 -10.87 10.54 20.31
N ASN A 135 -10.18 11.65 20.60
CA ASN A 135 -10.72 13.01 20.57
C ASN A 135 -9.97 13.96 19.61
N ARG A 136 -8.97 13.47 18.86
CA ARG A 136 -8.19 14.30 17.91
C ARG A 136 -8.78 14.20 16.51
N GLN A 137 -9.02 15.35 15.91
CA GLN A 137 -9.41 15.44 14.51
C GLN A 137 -8.33 14.79 13.64
N THR A 138 -8.74 13.78 12.86
CA THR A 138 -7.82 12.97 12.06
C THR A 138 -8.27 12.98 10.60
N LEU A 139 -7.40 13.44 9.69
CA LEU A 139 -7.55 13.31 8.25
C LEU A 139 -6.85 12.02 7.81
N ARG A 140 -7.63 11.02 7.39
CA ARG A 140 -7.16 9.69 6.97
C ARG A 140 -7.02 9.65 5.47
N VAL A 141 -5.79 9.49 5.01
CA VAL A 141 -5.48 9.34 3.59
C VAL A 141 -5.00 7.93 3.36
N SER A 142 -5.62 7.23 2.43
CA SER A 142 -5.25 5.87 2.04
C SER A 142 -4.63 5.85 0.65
N MET A 143 -3.58 5.05 0.50
CA MET A 143 -2.91 4.84 -0.78
C MET A 143 -2.62 3.36 -0.95
N PHE A 144 -3.02 2.81 -2.10
CA PHE A 144 -2.92 1.37 -2.31
C PHE A 144 -2.28 0.99 -3.63
N CYS A 145 -1.58 -0.15 -3.60
CA CYS A 145 -1.10 -0.83 -4.80
C CYS A 145 -1.51 -2.30 -4.77
N VAL A 146 -1.00 -3.12 -5.69
CA VAL A 146 -1.41 -4.52 -5.80
C VAL A 146 -1.13 -5.31 -4.50
N ARG A 147 0.05 -5.11 -3.90
CA ARG A 147 0.54 -5.90 -2.75
C ARG A 147 0.83 -5.10 -1.50
N GLY A 148 0.68 -3.77 -1.53
CA GLY A 148 0.91 -2.92 -0.36
C GLY A 148 2.35 -2.80 0.13
N ARG A 149 3.37 -3.13 -0.70
CA ARG A 149 4.78 -3.21 -0.23
C ARG A 149 5.76 -2.26 -0.91
N HIS A 150 5.40 -1.71 -2.08
CA HIS A 150 6.32 -0.98 -2.94
C HIS A 150 5.81 0.42 -3.24
N ARG A 151 4.98 0.56 -4.29
CA ARG A 151 4.53 1.85 -4.79
C ARG A 151 3.73 2.64 -3.75
N SER A 152 2.76 2.00 -3.09
CA SER A 152 1.94 2.67 -2.06
C SER A 152 2.76 3.08 -0.84
N VAL A 153 3.67 2.22 -0.38
CA VAL A 153 4.58 2.53 0.74
C VAL A 153 5.51 3.69 0.38
N ALA A 154 6.12 3.65 -0.82
CA ALA A 154 6.99 4.72 -1.30
C ALA A 154 6.23 6.05 -1.43
N PHE A 155 5.00 6.00 -1.92
CA PHE A 155 4.15 7.18 -2.02
C PHE A 155 3.85 7.78 -0.64
N ALA A 156 3.46 6.96 0.33
CA ALA A 156 3.19 7.41 1.71
C ALA A 156 4.42 8.06 2.37
N GLU A 157 5.59 7.43 2.22
CA GLU A 157 6.87 7.93 2.75
C GLU A 157 7.29 9.26 2.13
N GLU A 158 7.19 9.39 0.80
CA GLU A 158 7.52 10.64 0.12
C GLU A 158 6.51 11.76 0.43
N LEU A 159 5.23 11.41 0.58
CA LEU A 159 4.19 12.36 0.97
C LEU A 159 4.41 12.85 2.41
N ALA A 160 4.84 11.98 3.33
CA ALA A 160 5.18 12.35 4.71
C ALA A 160 6.37 13.33 4.80
N LEU A 161 7.28 13.29 3.81
CA LEU A 161 8.43 14.20 3.73
C LEU A 161 8.11 15.57 3.12
N ARG A 162 6.88 15.78 2.61
CA ARG A 162 6.44 17.10 2.12
C ARG A 162 6.27 18.10 3.27
N SER A 163 6.19 19.37 2.91
CA SER A 163 5.98 20.45 3.87
C SER A 163 4.51 20.57 4.24
N TRP A 164 4.17 20.08 5.44
CA TRP A 164 2.84 20.19 6.04
C TRP A 164 2.76 21.34 7.05
N PRO A 165 1.57 21.90 7.32
CA PRO A 165 1.39 22.90 8.37
C PRO A 165 1.86 22.37 9.73
N SER A 166 2.65 23.16 10.47
CA SER A 166 3.22 22.76 11.76
C SER A 166 2.17 22.52 12.87
N SER A 167 0.95 23.00 12.65
CA SER A 167 -0.21 22.72 13.51
C SER A 167 -0.72 21.28 13.40
N TRP A 168 -0.22 20.48 12.46
CA TRP A 168 -0.61 19.08 12.28
C TRP A 168 0.51 18.13 12.66
N GLU A 169 0.11 16.99 13.24
CA GLU A 169 0.98 15.84 13.44
C GLU A 169 0.86 14.91 12.23
N ILE A 170 1.98 14.44 11.69
CA ILE A 170 2.00 13.54 10.53
C ILE A 170 2.33 12.12 11.02
N ARG A 171 1.47 11.15 10.69
CA ARG A 171 1.69 9.74 10.99
C ARG A 171 1.65 8.91 9.72
N VAL A 172 2.52 7.92 9.66
CA VAL A 172 2.60 6.97 8.55
C VAL A 172 2.38 5.56 9.08
N HIS A 173 1.38 4.87 8.50
CA HIS A 173 1.08 3.48 8.82
C HIS A 173 1.20 2.61 7.55
N HIS A 174 1.74 1.41 7.70
CA HIS A 174 2.00 0.49 6.60
C HIS A 174 1.43 -0.89 6.91
N ARG A 175 0.18 -1.12 6.48
CA ARG A 175 -0.60 -2.31 6.87
C ARG A 175 0.02 -3.64 6.45
N ASP A 176 0.68 -3.65 5.30
CA ASP A 176 1.15 -4.87 4.63
C ASP A 176 2.68 -5.10 4.74
N LEU A 177 3.39 -4.25 5.49
CA LEU A 177 4.79 -4.49 5.83
C LEU A 177 4.91 -5.46 7.03
N GLY A 178 6.01 -6.21 7.10
CA GLY A 178 6.23 -7.18 8.19
C GLY A 178 5.49 -8.52 8.06
N ARG A 179 4.47 -8.64 7.21
CA ARG A 179 3.84 -9.95 6.92
C ARG A 179 4.86 -10.84 6.17
N PRO A 180 5.21 -12.03 6.67
CA PRO A 180 6.17 -12.91 6.01
C PRO A 180 5.67 -13.24 4.61
N LYS A 181 6.60 -13.29 3.64
CA LYS A 181 6.29 -13.78 2.30
C LYS A 181 5.80 -15.21 2.50
N LYS A 182 4.48 -15.46 2.37
CA LYS A 182 3.96 -16.83 2.28
C LYS A 182 4.75 -17.48 1.16
N GLU A 183 5.68 -18.37 1.51
CA GLU A 183 6.38 -19.19 0.55
C GLU A 183 5.30 -19.98 -0.15
N THR A 184 5.00 -19.60 -1.38
CA THR A 184 4.19 -20.43 -2.28
C THR A 184 4.93 -21.75 -2.35
N GLY A 185 4.36 -22.77 -1.68
CA GLY A 185 4.98 -24.08 -1.53
C GLY A 185 5.57 -24.53 -2.84
N SER A 186 6.90 -24.63 -2.86
CA SER A 186 7.58 -25.42 -3.87
C SER A 186 7.01 -26.82 -3.70
N ARG A 187 6.12 -27.22 -4.61
CA ARG A 187 5.70 -28.62 -4.74
C ARG A 187 6.98 -29.37 -5.07
N ASN A 188 7.60 -29.94 -4.04
CA ASN A 188 8.64 -30.94 -4.20
C ASN A 188 7.95 -32.12 -4.89
N THR A 189 8.08 -32.22 -6.21
CA THR A 189 7.75 -33.43 -6.96
C THR A 189 8.84 -34.45 -6.65
N ASP A 190 8.79 -34.99 -5.44
CA ASP A 190 9.48 -36.23 -5.08
C ASP A 190 8.80 -37.38 -5.82
N HIS A 191 9.18 -37.61 -7.07
CA HIS A 191 8.89 -38.87 -7.76
C HIS A 191 9.83 -39.96 -7.21
N ARG A 192 9.44 -40.55 -6.07
CA ARG A 192 9.90 -41.88 -5.66
C ARG A 192 8.80 -42.91 -5.91
N GLY A 193 9.19 -43.95 -6.67
CA GLY A 193 8.44 -45.20 -6.88
C GLY A 193 7.99 -45.34 -8.34
N SER A 194 8.19 -46.44 -9.06
CA SER A 194 8.43 -47.81 -8.61
C SER A 194 8.72 -48.70 -9.84
N ARG A 195 9.66 -49.64 -9.69
CA ARG A 195 9.66 -51.02 -10.23
C ARG A 195 9.39 -51.27 -11.73
N LEU A 196 10.42 -51.69 -12.47
CA LEU A 196 10.43 -52.84 -13.40
C LEU A 196 11.90 -53.35 -13.44
N GLY A 197 12.22 -54.50 -12.86
CA GLY A 197 12.40 -55.80 -13.57
C GLY A 197 13.88 -56.00 -13.97
N ARG A 198 14.76 -56.58 -13.15
CA ARG A 198 15.11 -58.02 -12.99
C ARG A 198 15.61 -58.72 -14.28
N GLY A 199 16.92 -59.01 -14.31
CA GLY A 199 17.65 -59.97 -15.18
C GLY A 199 18.31 -59.32 -16.40
N PHE A 200 19.55 -59.59 -16.82
CA PHE A 200 20.27 -60.86 -16.87
C PHE A 200 21.79 -60.60 -17.07
N LEU A 201 22.59 -61.65 -16.86
CA LEU A 201 24.02 -61.73 -16.55
C LEU A 201 25.05 -60.94 -17.39
N ALA A 202 26.15 -60.60 -16.71
CA ALA A 202 27.48 -60.42 -17.29
C ALA A 202 28.14 -61.78 -17.61
N ASP A 203 28.93 -61.85 -18.68
CA ASP A 203 30.26 -62.50 -18.68
C ASP A 203 31.07 -62.07 -19.92
N GLU A 204 32.33 -61.69 -19.68
CA GLU A 204 33.42 -61.60 -20.67
C GLU A 204 33.92 -63.01 -21.00
N VAL A 205 34.23 -63.33 -22.26
CA VAL A 205 35.48 -64.02 -22.66
C VAL A 205 35.65 -64.08 -24.19
N GLU A 206 36.85 -63.69 -24.63
CA GLU A 206 37.54 -63.86 -25.94
C GLU A 206 36.87 -63.50 -27.26
#